data_AF-A0A7D5MX00-F1
#
_entry.id   AF-A0A7D5MX00-F1
#
_cell.length_a   1.000
_cell.length_b   1.000
_cell.length_c   1.000
_cell.angle_alpha   90.00
_cell.angle_beta   90.00
_cell.angle_gamma   90.00
#
_symmetry.space_group_name_H-M   'P 1'
#
loop_
_entity.id
_entity.type
_entity.pdbx_description
1 polymer ?
#
loop_
_entity_poly.entity_id
_entity_poly.type
_entity_poly.pdbx_seq_one_letter_code
_entity_poly.pdbx_strand_id
1 'polypeptide(L)'
;MRCLDAGAALAGRNNGVIDKTDMEKQAVRDARRYLAEALTELGLMEPFQERSAAEIDRLIEACIDGFQDSMQRQSLNDDVPF
;
A
#
# COMPACT_ATOMS: atom_id res chain seq x y z
N MET A 1 16.35 -15.51 2.04
CA MET A 1 15.09 -15.27 2.75
C MET A 1 15.20 -13.90 3.44
N ARG A 2 14.95 -12.80 2.70
CA ARG A 2 15.17 -11.40 3.15
C ARG A 2 13.96 -10.48 2.92
N CYS A 3 12.91 -10.96 2.24
CA CYS A 3 11.70 -10.18 1.98
C CYS A 3 10.67 -10.25 3.12
N LEU A 4 10.78 -11.25 4.01
CA LEU A 4 9.90 -11.40 5.18
C LEU A 4 10.26 -10.44 6.31
N ASP A 5 11.55 -10.12 6.49
CA ASP A 5 12.01 -9.27 7.61
C ASP A 5 11.76 -7.78 7.36
N ALA A 6 11.75 -7.32 6.11
CA ALA A 6 11.49 -5.91 5.78
C ALA A 6 10.02 -5.52 6.09
N GLY A 7 9.06 -6.41 5.84
CA GLY A 7 7.65 -6.17 6.17
C GLY A 7 7.38 -6.17 7.67
N ALA A 8 8.08 -7.05 8.42
CA ALA A 8 7.95 -7.12 9.88
C ALA A 8 8.58 -5.90 10.58
N ALA A 9 9.66 -5.34 10.04
CA ALA A 9 10.32 -4.15 10.60
C ALA A 9 9.47 -2.86 10.44
N LEU A 10 8.62 -2.78 9.42
CA LEU A 10 7.67 -1.67 9.23
C LEU A 10 6.49 -1.73 10.22
N ALA A 11 6.04 -2.94 10.58
CA ALA A 11 4.95 -3.13 11.53
C ALA A 11 5.31 -2.69 12.97
N GLY A 12 6.60 -2.71 13.34
CA GLY A 12 7.08 -2.33 14.68
C GLY A 12 7.17 -0.81 14.94
N ARG A 13 6.93 0.04 13.93
CA ARG A 13 7.04 1.51 14.02
C ARG A 13 5.72 2.26 14.14
N ASN A 14 4.59 1.56 14.20
CA ASN A 14 3.27 2.19 14.36
C ASN A 14 2.87 2.39 15.84
N ASN A 15 3.76 2.94 16.67
CA ASN A 15 3.39 3.41 18.01
C ASN A 15 2.94 4.88 18.04
N GLY A 16 2.55 5.41 16.87
CA GLY A 16 1.81 6.65 16.70
C GLY A 16 0.91 6.48 15.49
N VAL A 17 -0.31 5.99 15.71
CA VAL A 17 -1.33 5.93 14.66
C VAL A 17 -1.69 7.38 14.33
N ILE A 18 -1.02 7.96 13.34
CA ILE A 18 -1.61 9.11 12.65
C ILE A 18 -2.76 8.50 11.86
N ASP A 19 -3.97 8.67 12.37
CA ASP A 19 -5.18 8.31 11.64
C ASP A 19 -5.10 8.96 10.26
N LYS A 20 -5.25 8.16 9.22
CA LYS A 20 -5.42 8.67 7.86
C LYS A 20 -6.55 9.70 7.88
N THR A 21 -6.30 10.83 7.22
CA THR A 21 -7.33 11.84 6.98
C THR A 21 -8.52 11.21 6.25
N ASP A 22 -9.71 11.79 6.40
CA ASP A 22 -10.90 11.28 5.69
C ASP A 22 -10.71 11.29 4.17
N MET A 23 -9.91 12.23 3.67
CA MET A 23 -9.49 12.29 2.26
C MET A 23 -8.65 11.07 1.87
N GLU A 24 -7.65 10.67 2.67
CA GLU A 24 -6.83 9.48 2.40
C GLU A 24 -7.64 8.19 2.49
N LYS A 25 -8.57 8.10 3.45
CA LYS A 25 -9.51 6.95 3.55
C LYS A 25 -10.40 6.86 2.31
N GLN A 26 -10.86 8.00 1.78
CA GLN A 26 -11.65 8.03 0.56
C GLN A 26 -10.82 7.64 -0.67
N ALA A 27 -9.58 8.12 -0.77
CA ALA A 27 -8.67 7.77 -1.86
C ALA A 27 -8.40 6.25 -1.93
N VAL A 28 -8.22 5.59 -0.78
CA VAL A 28 -8.08 4.11 -0.71
C VAL A 28 -9.34 3.41 -1.22
N ARG A 29 -10.53 3.92 -0.87
CA ARG A 29 -11.81 3.36 -1.34
C ARG A 29 -11.97 3.51 -2.85
N ASP A 30 -11.61 4.67 -3.41
CA ASP A 30 -11.67 4.92 -4.85
C ASP A 30 -10.72 4.01 -5.62
N ALA A 31 -9.55 3.71 -5.05
CA ALA A 31 -8.55 2.81 -5.63
C ALA A 31 -9.03 1.36 -5.80
N ARG A 32 -10.06 0.91 -5.06
CA ARG A 32 -10.61 -0.45 -5.16
C ARG A 32 -11.10 -0.78 -6.57
N ARG A 33 -11.65 0.21 -7.28
CA ARG A 33 -12.12 0.02 -8.66
C ARG A 33 -10.96 -0.37 -9.57
N TYR A 34 -9.86 0.37 -9.53
CA TYR A 34 -8.68 0.11 -10.35
C TYR A 34 -8.05 -1.24 -10.02
N LEU A 35 -8.01 -1.61 -8.73
CA LEU A 35 -7.54 -2.94 -8.33
C LEU A 35 -8.43 -4.04 -8.90
N ALA A 36 -9.76 -3.91 -8.82
CA ALA A 36 -10.69 -4.89 -9.35
C ALA A 36 -10.59 -5.04 -10.88
N GLU A 37 -10.43 -3.92 -11.61
CA GLU A 37 -10.18 -3.92 -13.05
C GLU A 37 -8.90 -4.70 -13.38
N ALA A 38 -7.78 -4.39 -12.72
CA ALA A 38 -6.51 -5.09 -12.92
C ALA A 38 -6.58 -6.59 -12.57
N LEU A 39 -7.22 -6.95 -11.45
CA LEU A 39 -7.41 -8.36 -11.07
C LEU A 39 -8.28 -9.11 -12.09
N THR A 40 -9.29 -8.45 -12.64
CA THR A 40 -10.17 -9.03 -13.66
C THR A 40 -9.40 -9.29 -14.96
N GLU A 41 -8.63 -8.31 -15.43
CA GLU A 41 -7.79 -8.45 -16.63
C GLU A 41 -6.77 -9.58 -16.52
N LEU A 42 -6.21 -9.77 -15.32
CA LEU A 42 -5.24 -10.84 -15.03
C LEU A 42 -5.89 -12.21 -14.76
N GLY A 43 -7.22 -12.30 -14.70
CA GLY A 43 -7.93 -13.54 -14.32
C GLY A 43 -7.72 -13.94 -12.85
N LEU A 44 -7.41 -12.97 -11.98
CA LEU A 44 -7.10 -13.17 -10.56
C LEU A 44 -8.24 -12.74 -9.64
N MET A 45 -9.44 -12.47 -10.16
CA MET A 45 -10.53 -11.93 -9.34
C MET A 45 -11.13 -12.95 -8.37
N GLU A 46 -11.14 -14.25 -8.71
CA GLU A 46 -11.79 -15.32 -7.93
C GLU A 46 -11.36 -15.36 -6.44
N PRO A 47 -10.06 -15.34 -6.08
CA PRO A 47 -9.63 -15.33 -4.68
C PRO A 47 -10.01 -14.08 -3.86
N PHE A 48 -10.47 -13.02 -4.53
CA PHE A 48 -10.77 -11.72 -3.93
C PHE A 48 -12.27 -11.47 -3.74
N GLN A 49 -13.14 -12.31 -4.31
CA GLN A 49 -14.60 -12.13 -4.23
C GLN A 49 -15.13 -12.25 -2.79
N GLU A 50 -14.52 -13.09 -1.96
CA GLU A 50 -14.94 -13.32 -0.57
C GLU A 50 -14.19 -12.44 0.44
N ARG A 51 -13.27 -11.57 -0.04
CA ARG A 51 -12.48 -10.71 0.85
C ARG A 51 -13.30 -9.51 1.28
N SER A 52 -13.17 -9.17 2.56
CA SER A 52 -13.79 -7.97 3.10
C SER A 52 -13.18 -6.71 2.49
N ALA A 53 -13.97 -5.64 2.44
CA ALA A 53 -13.50 -4.34 2.01
C ALA A 53 -12.25 -3.86 2.78
N ALA A 54 -12.16 -4.19 4.08
CA ALA A 54 -11.01 -3.86 4.91
C ALA A 54 -9.74 -4.65 4.56
N GLU A 55 -9.87 -5.91 4.14
CA GLU A 55 -8.72 -6.69 3.65
C GLU A 55 -8.23 -6.14 2.30
N ILE A 56 -9.14 -5.74 1.42
CA ILE A 56 -8.79 -5.09 0.16
C ILE A 56 -8.09 -3.75 0.40
N ASP A 57 -8.60 -2.94 1.32
CA ASP A 57 -7.97 -1.66 1.70
C ASP A 57 -6.54 -1.87 2.17
N ARG A 58 -6.27 -2.88 3.02
CA ARG A 58 -4.92 -3.17 3.49
C ARG A 58 -3.95 -3.53 2.36
N LEU A 59 -4.42 -4.21 1.32
CA LEU A 59 -3.58 -4.52 0.15
C LEU A 59 -3.24 -3.26 -0.64
N ILE A 60 -4.21 -2.38 -0.84
CA ILE A 60 -4.02 -1.10 -1.51
C ILE A 60 -3.03 -0.24 -0.72
N GLU A 61 -3.23 -0.14 0.60
CA GLU A 61 -2.37 0.61 1.51
C GLU A 61 -0.92 0.08 1.47
N ALA A 62 -0.71 -1.24 1.51
CA ALA A 62 0.63 -1.81 1.42
C ALA A 62 1.35 -1.44 0.11
N CYS A 63 0.62 -1.39 -1.01
CA CYS A 63 1.17 -0.95 -2.30
C CYS A 63 1.51 0.55 -2.29
N ILE A 64 0.63 1.39 -1.73
CA ILE A 64 0.84 2.84 -1.62
C ILE A 64 2.03 3.15 -0.71
N ASP A 65 2.10 2.52 0.47
CA ASP A 65 3.18 2.73 1.44
C ASP A 65 4.54 2.37 0.83
N GLY A 66 4.63 1.23 0.13
CA GLY A 66 5.86 0.82 -0.56
C GLY A 66 6.26 1.77 -1.69
N PHE A 67 5.29 2.27 -2.44
CA PHE A 67 5.52 3.29 -3.48
C PHE A 67 6.03 4.60 -2.88
N GLN A 68 5.35 5.12 -1.85
CA GLN A 68 5.71 6.37 -1.19
C GLN A 68 7.09 6.30 -0.53
N ASP A 69 7.41 5.21 0.18
CA ASP A 69 8.72 5.00 0.79
C ASP A 69 9.84 4.93 -0.26
N SER A 70 9.59 4.29 -1.41
CA SER A 70 10.53 4.27 -2.53
C SER A 70 10.74 5.67 -3.13
N MET A 71 9.66 6.41 -3.38
CA MET A 71 9.72 7.79 -3.90
C MET A 71 10.46 8.72 -2.94
N GLN A 72 10.19 8.62 -1.65
CA GLN A 72 10.87 9.41 -0.63
C GLN A 72 12.37 9.11 -0.59
N ARG A 73 12.78 7.84 -0.65
CA ARG A 73 14.19 7.45 -0.71
C ARG A 73 14.90 7.99 -1.96
N GLN A 74 14.23 8.02 -3.10
CA GLN A 74 14.78 8.57 -4.33
C GLN A 74 14.92 10.09 -4.26
N SER A 75 13.90 10.79 -3.79
CA SER A 75 13.96 12.25 -3.59
C SER A 75 15.09 12.67 -2.64
N LEU A 76 15.33 11.91 -1.57
CA LEU A 76 16.44 12.18 -0.64
C LEU A 76 17.83 11.89 -1.24
N ASN A 77 17.92 11.00 -2.22
CA ASN A 77 19.17 10.70 -2.93
C ASN A 77 19.48 11.73 -4.03
N ASP A 78 18.46 12.34 -4.62
CA ASP A 78 18.61 13.42 -5.61
C ASP A 78 19.13 14.73 -4.97
N ASP A 79 19.03 14.86 -3.64
CA ASP A 79 19.47 16.04 -2.86
C ASP A 79 20.94 15.98 -2.38
N VAL A 80 21.76 15.01 -2.83
CA VAL A 80 23.19 14.96 -2.50
C VAL A 80 24.03 15.50 -3.67
N PRO A 81 24.55 16.75 -3.60
CA PRO A 81 25.51 17.23 -4.58
C PRO A 81 26.86 16.56 -4.32
N PHE A 82 27.52 16.11 -5.39
CA PHE A 82 28.90 15.59 -5.38
C PHE A 82 29.89 16.59 -4.76
#